data_AF-A0A0P9MQM8-F1
#
_entry.id   AF-A0A0P9MQM8-F1
#
_cell.length_a   1.000
_cell.length_b   1.000
_cell.length_c   1.000
_cell.angle_alpha   90.00
_cell.angle_beta   90.00
_cell.angle_gamma   90.00
#
_symmetry.space_group_name_H-M   'P 1'
#
loop_
_entity.id
_entity.type
_entity.pdbx_description
1 polymer ?
#
loop_
_entity_poly.entity_id
_entity_poly.type
_entity_poly.pdbx_seq_one_letter_code
_entity_poly.pdbx_strand_id
1 'polypeptide(L)' 'GGSLGLGNPLTATGLRLVMTLARQLRDTGLRYGIAAACVGGGQGMALLIENPHCASERV' A
#
# COMPACT_ATOMS: atom_id res chain seq x y z
N GLY A 1 -10.81 -3.10 -1.05
CA GLY A 1 -10.92 -4.57 -1.19
C GLY A 1 -9.55 -5.23 -1.27
N GLY A 2 -9.44 -6.46 -0.76
CA GLY A 2 -8.18 -7.22 -0.63
C GLY A 2 -8.02 -8.39 -1.62
N SER A 3 -6.94 -9.15 -1.48
CA SER A 3 -6.59 -10.30 -2.36
C SER A 3 -7.61 -11.44 -2.33
N LEU A 4 -8.32 -11.64 -1.21
CA LEU A 4 -9.37 -12.66 -1.10
C LEU A 4 -10.58 -12.37 -2.01
N GLY A 5 -10.92 -11.10 -2.22
CA GLY A 5 -12.07 -10.71 -3.05
C GLY A 5 -11.72 -10.33 -4.48
N LEU A 6 -10.45 -9.99 -4.76
CA LEU A 6 -10.00 -9.50 -6.08
C LEU A 6 -9.05 -10.47 -6.78
N GLY A 7 -8.72 -11.59 -6.14
CA GLY A 7 -7.68 -12.51 -6.58
C GLY A 7 -6.27 -12.08 -6.15
N ASN A 8 -5.35 -13.04 -6.18
CA ASN A 8 -3.96 -12.86 -5.79
C ASN A 8 -2.98 -13.28 -6.91
N PRO A 9 -2.93 -12.56 -8.04
CA PRO A 9 -1.87 -12.76 -9.03
C PRO A 9 -0.51 -12.42 -8.41
N LEU A 10 0.37 -13.42 -8.28
CA LEU A 10 1.65 -13.38 -7.54
C LEU A 10 2.41 -12.04 -7.62
N THR A 11 2.72 -11.56 -8.82
CA THR A 11 3.49 -10.32 -9.03
C THR A 11 2.61 -9.06 -9.08
N ALA A 12 1.39 -9.15 -9.57
CA ALA A 12 0.51 -7.99 -9.72
C ALA A 12 -0.12 -7.55 -8.39
N THR A 13 -0.27 -8.43 -7.41
CA THR A 13 -0.86 -8.08 -6.10
C THR A 13 -0.03 -7.05 -5.35
N GLY A 14 1.30 -7.15 -5.36
CA GLY A 14 2.17 -6.18 -4.68
C GLY A 14 1.98 -4.77 -5.24
N LEU A 15 2.05 -4.63 -6.56
CA LEU A 15 1.80 -3.36 -7.25
C LEU A 15 0.38 -2.84 -6.98
N ARG A 16 -0.63 -3.72 -7.08
CA ARG A 16 -2.03 -3.35 -6.81
C ARG A 16 -2.21 -2.82 -5.40
N LEU A 17 -1.59 -3.46 -4.40
CA LEU A 17 -1.71 -3.12 -3.00
C LEU A 17 -1.09 -1.75 -2.70
N VAL A 18 0.14 -1.53 -3.18
CA VAL A 18 0.85 -0.23 -3.10
C VAL A 18 0.05 0.88 -3.80
N MET A 19 -0.41 0.64 -5.03
CA MET A 19 -1.17 1.64 -5.79
C MET A 19 -2.53 1.94 -5.16
N THR A 20 -3.18 0.95 -4.54
CA THR A 20 -4.44 1.17 -3.83
C THR A 20 -4.21 2.01 -2.59
N LEU A 21 -3.14 1.73 -1.83
CA LEU A 21 -2.75 2.54 -0.67
C LEU A 21 -2.44 3.98 -1.08
N ALA A 22 -1.61 4.20 -2.10
CA ALA A 22 -1.27 5.54 -2.59
C ALA A 22 -2.53 6.32 -3.02
N ARG A 23 -3.47 5.68 -3.73
CA ARG A 23 -4.77 6.30 -4.07
C ARG A 23 -5.55 6.68 -2.82
N GLN A 24 -5.67 5.77 -1.84
CA GLN A 24 -6.38 6.06 -0.61
C GLN A 24 -5.74 7.18 0.20
N LEU A 25 -4.42 7.25 0.30
CA LEU A 25 -3.73 8.35 1.01
C LEU A 25 -4.02 9.71 0.36
N ARG A 26 -4.07 9.76 -0.99
CA ARG A 26 -4.46 10.97 -1.72
C ARG A 26 -5.92 11.34 -1.47
N ASP A 27 -6.83 10.37 -1.55
CA ASP A 27 -8.28 10.60 -1.41
C ASP A 27 -8.68 10.97 0.03
N THR A 28 -7.99 10.41 1.03
CA THR A 28 -8.24 10.66 2.45
C THR A 28 -7.43 11.84 3.01
N GLY A 29 -6.48 12.37 2.23
CA GLY A 29 -5.56 13.41 2.71
C GLY A 29 -4.62 12.94 3.82
N LEU A 30 -4.45 11.63 4.02
CA LEU A 30 -3.51 11.09 5.02
C LEU A 30 -2.07 11.13 4.49
N ARG A 31 -1.11 11.30 5.41
CA ARG A 31 0.31 11.44 5.08
C ARG A 31 1.03 10.11 4.90
N TYR A 32 0.86 9.16 5.82
CA TYR A 32 1.61 7.91 5.82
C TYR A 32 0.68 6.70 5.72
N GLY A 33 1.18 5.67 5.05
CA GLY A 33 0.53 4.36 5.01
C GLY A 33 1.54 3.25 4.81
N ILE A 34 1.22 2.04 5.27
CA ILE A 34 2.08 0.87 5.10
C ILE A 34 1.37 -0.18 4.26
N ALA A 35 2.06 -0.64 3.21
CA ALA A 35 1.69 -1.78 2.41
C ALA A 35 2.52 -2.99 2.86
N ALA A 36 1.89 -4.08 3.30
CA ALA A 36 2.57 -5.30 3.70
C ALA A 36 1.97 -6.54 3.03
N ALA A 37 2.80 -7.53 2.75
CA ALA A 37 2.38 -8.80 2.16
C ALA A 37 3.28 -9.96 2.63
N CYS A 38 2.66 -11.12 2.84
CA CYS A 38 3.38 -12.39 2.98
C CYS A 38 3.77 -12.93 1.62
N VAL A 39 4.88 -13.67 1.58
CA VAL A 39 5.43 -14.29 0.37
C VAL A 39 5.79 -15.74 0.69
N GLY A 40 5.62 -16.64 -0.29
CA GLY A 40 5.96 -18.05 -0.15
C GLY A 40 7.42 -18.26 0.27
N GLY A 41 7.70 -19.36 0.97
CA GLY A 41 9.04 -19.63 1.51
C GLY A 41 9.36 -18.87 2.80
N GLY A 42 8.33 -18.44 3.55
CA GLY A 42 8.50 -17.78 4.85
C GLY A 42 9.02 -16.34 4.76
N GLN A 43 8.83 -15.69 3.61
CA GLN A 43 9.30 -14.32 3.36
C GLN A 43 8.16 -13.31 3.56
N GLY A 44 8.53 -12.05 3.76
CA GLY A 44 7.58 -10.96 3.90
C GLY A 44 8.14 -9.65 3.35
N MET A 45 7.25 -8.75 2.95
CA MET A 45 7.60 -7.41 2.53
C MET A 45 6.74 -6.38 3.26
N ALA A 46 7.31 -5.21 3.54
CA ALA A 46 6.60 -4.04 4.01
C ALA A 46 7.18 -2.78 3.36
N LEU A 47 6.32 -1.86 2.96
CA LEU A 47 6.67 -0.58 2.35
C LEU A 47 5.92 0.54 3.05
N LEU A 48 6.65 1.53 3.57
CA LEU A 48 6.10 2.79 4.03
C LEU A 48 5.97 3.75 2.83
N ILE A 49 4.79 4.33 2.66
CA ILE A 49 4.48 5.28 1.59
C ILE A 49 4.09 6.61 2.23
N GLU A 50 4.69 7.70 1.73
CA GLU A 50 4.32 9.07 2.08
C GLU A 50 3.51 9.70 0.93
N ASN A 51 2.44 10.41 1.28
CA ASN A 51 1.68 11.27 0.39
C ASN A 51 2.31 12.67 0.36
N PRO A 52 2.93 13.09 -0.75
CA PRO A 52 3.61 14.38 -0.85
C PRO A 52 2.65 15.58 -0.89
N HIS A 53 1.34 15.34 -0.99
CA HIS A 53 0.33 16.39 -1.13
C HIS A 53 -0.55 16.55 0.12
N CYS A 54 -0.25 15.84 1.21
CA CYS A 54 -0.91 16.07 2.49
C CYS A 54 -0.56 17.49 3.00
N ALA A 55 -1.57 18.34 3.17
CA ALA A 55 -1.39 19.72 3.60
C ALA A 55 -0.93 19.79 5.06
N SER A 56 0.25 20.39 5.28
CA SER A 56 0.87 20.65 6.59
C SER A 56 1.35 19.39 7.34
N GLU A 57 2.37 19.39 8.18
CA GLU A 57 3.31 20.40 8.66
C GLU A 57 4.43 19.59 9.32
N ARG A 58 5.70 19.84 8.98
CA ARG A 58 6.91 19.33 9.69
C ARG A 58 7.06 17.80 9.81
N VAL A 59 8.30 17.34 9.65
CA VAL A 59 8.81 16.17 10.40
C VAL A 59 9.47 16.75 11.65
#